data_AF-F4BPK7-F1
#
_entry.id   AF-F4BPK7-F1
#
_cell.length_a   1.000
_cell.length_b   1.000
_cell.length_c   1.000
_cell.angle_alpha   90.00
_cell.angle_beta   90.00
_cell.angle_gamma   90.00
#
_symmetry.space_group_name_H-M   'P 1'
#
loop_
_entity.id
_entity.type
_entity.pdbx_description
1 polymer ?
#
loop_
_entity_poly.entity_id
_entity_poly.type
_entity_poly.pdbx_seq_one_letter_code
_entity_poly.pdbx_strand_id
1 'polypeptide(L)'
;MDKKTGKLLIKMAKKKSKFYEGVFVNPIFWEVNGKRYYMAGFTVGNTPKATAYFTTVGDEKREEAEIAHSYLSLFSDTSNNIFRVGGEHLKIDTAYYTKPLEIPVNSSEIAVIEGHESFKHLWEVQQKFNQLTNDYHRYHDGLLQREQLRQKDIDHNIDIVNWVNLYQYETLSILVDQNDRLRAYFDYLETTKEWRNLSRDQRTFVTGITKNVAKMQENLRSLNLIESNDPEKMIALNLEKAKSDLRIGIEKQKAYIRYPK
;
A
#
# COMPACT_ATOMS: atom_id res chain seq x y z
N MET A 1 -9.53 -7.77 -21.01
CA MET A 1 -10.84 -7.36 -21.55
C MET A 1 -10.70 -7.20 -23.05
N ASP A 2 -11.62 -7.76 -23.85
CA ASP A 2 -11.56 -7.58 -25.31
C ASP A 2 -11.91 -6.14 -25.74
N LYS A 3 -11.43 -5.73 -26.92
CA LYS A 3 -11.58 -4.37 -27.43
C LYS A 3 -13.04 -3.94 -27.60
N LYS A 4 -13.95 -4.87 -27.91
CA LYS A 4 -15.37 -4.54 -28.15
C LYS A 4 -16.05 -4.25 -26.82
N THR A 5 -15.84 -5.10 -25.82
CA THR A 5 -16.33 -4.89 -24.45
C THR A 5 -15.81 -3.58 -23.86
N GLY A 6 -14.51 -3.31 -23.99
CA GLY A 6 -13.91 -2.06 -23.49
C GLY A 6 -14.51 -0.80 -24.13
N LYS A 7 -14.71 -0.80 -25.46
CA LYS A 7 -15.34 0.33 -26.16
C LYS A 7 -16.78 0.58 -25.69
N LEU A 8 -17.54 -0.50 -25.46
CA LEU A 8 -18.92 -0.39 -24.99
C LEU A 8 -18.99 0.18 -23.57
N LEU A 9 -18.17 -0.34 -22.65
CA LEU A 9 -18.10 0.15 -21.27
C LEU A 9 -17.66 1.61 -21.20
N ILE A 10 -16.67 2.02 -21.99
CA ILE A 10 -16.25 3.43 -22.08
C ILE A 10 -17.39 4.31 -22.61
N LYS A 11 -18.16 3.85 -23.60
CA LYS A 11 -19.33 4.59 -24.10
C LYS A 11 -20.40 4.74 -23.01
N MET A 12 -20.67 3.69 -22.23
CA MET A 12 -21.60 3.72 -21.10
C MET A 12 -21.13 4.69 -20.02
N ALA A 13 -19.85 4.63 -19.65
CA ALA A 13 -19.25 5.52 -18.68
C ALA A 13 -19.31 6.99 -19.12
N LYS A 14 -18.98 7.30 -20.38
CA LYS A 14 -19.06 8.67 -20.93
C LYS A 14 -20.46 9.28 -20.85
N LYS A 15 -21.53 8.49 -21.01
CA LYS A 15 -22.92 8.98 -20.83
C LYS A 15 -23.23 9.43 -19.41
N LYS A 16 -22.49 8.91 -18.43
CA LYS A 16 -22.62 9.27 -17.01
C LYS A 16 -21.62 10.33 -16.57
N SER A 17 -20.67 10.72 -17.42
CA SER A 17 -19.64 11.72 -17.13
C SER A 17 -20.22 13.13 -17.02
N LYS A 18 -19.68 13.95 -16.12
CA LYS A 18 -19.95 15.40 -16.06
C LYS A 18 -18.89 16.17 -16.84
N PHE A 19 -19.14 17.46 -17.05
CA PHE A 19 -18.21 18.35 -17.74
C PHE A 19 -16.85 18.38 -17.03
N TYR A 20 -15.77 18.35 -17.81
CA TYR A 20 -14.37 18.25 -17.37
C TYR A 20 -13.94 16.97 -16.65
N GLU A 21 -14.78 15.94 -16.59
CA GLU A 21 -14.38 14.67 -16.00
C GLU A 21 -13.68 13.74 -17.01
N GLY A 22 -12.51 13.24 -16.61
CA GLY A 22 -11.87 12.08 -17.22
C GLY A 22 -12.61 10.80 -16.85
N VAL A 23 -12.56 9.79 -17.73
CA VAL A 23 -13.26 8.52 -17.57
C VAL A 23 -12.29 7.37 -17.79
N PHE A 24 -12.31 6.37 -16.90
CA PHE A 24 -11.64 5.10 -17.10
C PHE A 24 -12.55 3.93 -16.73
N VAL A 25 -12.21 2.74 -17.22
CA VAL A 25 -12.89 1.48 -16.89
C VAL A 25 -11.81 0.48 -16.50
N ASN A 26 -11.98 -0.16 -15.33
CA ASN A 26 -11.11 -1.23 -14.89
C ASN A 26 -11.42 -2.50 -15.71
N PRO A 27 -10.42 -3.16 -16.33
CA PRO A 27 -10.63 -4.40 -17.08
C PRO A 27 -11.04 -5.58 -16.20
N ILE A 28 -10.83 -5.50 -14.90
CA ILE A 28 -11.17 -6.54 -13.93
C ILE A 28 -12.66 -6.43 -13.58
N PHE A 29 -13.35 -7.58 -13.53
CA PHE A 29 -14.78 -7.70 -13.27
C PHE A 29 -15.11 -8.56 -12.06
N TRP A 30 -16.31 -8.34 -11.52
CA TRP A 30 -16.97 -9.20 -10.55
C TRP A 30 -18.23 -9.79 -11.17
N GLU A 31 -18.55 -11.05 -10.87
CA GLU A 31 -19.74 -11.70 -11.40
C GLU A 31 -20.91 -11.63 -10.41
N VAL A 32 -22.06 -11.15 -10.88
CA VAL A 32 -23.31 -11.15 -10.12
C VAL A 32 -24.39 -11.78 -10.99
N ASN A 33 -25.00 -12.87 -10.52
CA ASN A 33 -26.05 -13.60 -11.23
C ASN A 33 -25.66 -13.98 -12.68
N GLY A 34 -24.42 -14.41 -12.91
CA GLY A 34 -23.89 -14.76 -14.23
C GLY A 34 -23.56 -13.57 -15.14
N LYS A 35 -23.71 -12.33 -14.66
CA LYS A 35 -23.34 -11.11 -15.40
C LYS A 35 -22.03 -10.54 -14.90
N ARG A 36 -21.18 -10.10 -15.84
CA ARG A 36 -19.91 -9.45 -15.54
C ARG A 36 -20.12 -7.97 -15.30
N TYR A 37 -19.80 -7.52 -14.10
CA TYR A 37 -19.81 -6.11 -13.71
C TYR A 37 -18.40 -5.54 -13.68
N TYR A 38 -18.24 -4.37 -14.31
CA TYR A 38 -16.98 -3.65 -14.39
C TYR A 38 -17.10 -2.31 -13.68
N MET A 39 -16.04 -1.90 -12.99
CA MET A 39 -15.96 -0.58 -12.37
C MET A 39 -15.50 0.46 -13.39
N ALA A 40 -16.21 1.58 -13.45
CA ALA A 40 -15.79 2.81 -14.09
C ALA A 40 -15.53 3.90 -13.05
N GLY A 41 -14.52 4.73 -13.27
CA GLY A 41 -14.20 5.87 -12.42
C GLY A 41 -14.22 7.19 -13.18
N PHE A 42 -14.60 8.25 -12.47
CA PHE A 42 -14.68 9.63 -12.94
C PHE A 42 -13.70 10.49 -12.17
N THR A 43 -12.86 11.26 -12.85
CA THR A 43 -11.80 12.06 -12.21
C THR A 43 -11.74 13.49 -12.74
N VAL A 44 -11.28 14.43 -11.90
CA VAL A 44 -10.91 15.80 -12.32
C VAL A 44 -9.49 16.06 -11.82
N GLY A 45 -8.55 16.34 -12.71
CA GLY A 45 -7.14 16.53 -12.33
C GLY A 45 -6.59 15.36 -11.51
N ASN A 46 -6.85 14.12 -11.94
CA ASN A 46 -6.53 12.87 -11.24
C ASN A 46 -7.19 12.67 -9.87
N THR A 47 -8.08 13.56 -9.44
CA THR A 47 -8.86 13.38 -8.20
C THR A 47 -10.14 12.60 -8.48
N PRO A 48 -10.39 11.47 -7.80
CA PRO A 48 -11.65 10.72 -7.93
C PRO A 48 -12.87 11.57 -7.55
N LYS A 49 -13.93 11.49 -8.35
CA LYS A 49 -15.20 12.22 -8.13
C LYS A 49 -16.41 11.32 -7.98
N ALA A 50 -16.43 10.20 -8.70
CA ALA A 50 -17.53 9.24 -8.66
C ALA A 50 -17.07 7.91 -9.24
N THR A 51 -17.88 6.88 -9.03
CA THR A 51 -17.75 5.58 -9.69
C THR A 51 -19.07 5.16 -10.33
N ALA A 52 -19.02 4.18 -11.21
CA ALA A 52 -20.19 3.49 -11.75
C ALA A 52 -19.86 2.01 -12.00
N TYR A 53 -20.87 1.16 -12.02
CA TYR A 53 -20.71 -0.28 -12.18
C TYR A 53 -21.61 -0.75 -13.30
N PHE A 54 -21.01 -1.27 -14.37
CA PHE A 54 -21.70 -1.55 -15.62
C PHE A 54 -21.61 -3.01 -16.00
N THR A 55 -22.69 -3.51 -16.62
CA THR A 55 -22.71 -4.81 -17.32
C THR A 55 -22.99 -4.59 -18.79
N THR A 56 -22.40 -5.42 -19.66
CA THR A 56 -22.69 -5.39 -21.10
C THR A 56 -23.80 -6.35 -21.52
N VAL A 57 -24.36 -7.09 -20.56
CA VAL A 57 -25.37 -8.13 -20.77
C VAL A 57 -26.65 -7.80 -20.02
N GLY A 58 -27.74 -7.68 -20.77
CA GLY A 58 -29.08 -7.38 -20.26
C GLY A 58 -29.19 -5.99 -19.64
N ASP A 59 -30.29 -5.78 -18.92
CA ASP A 59 -30.51 -4.53 -18.19
C ASP A 59 -29.68 -4.47 -16.91
N GLU A 60 -29.20 -3.27 -16.62
CA GLU A 60 -28.42 -2.98 -15.42
C GLU A 60 -29.35 -2.83 -14.22
N LYS A 61 -29.26 -3.76 -13.26
CA LYS A 61 -29.99 -3.67 -12.01
C LYS A 61 -29.17 -2.97 -10.94
N ARG A 62 -29.79 -2.03 -10.23
CA ARG A 62 -29.15 -1.30 -9.13
C ARG A 62 -28.60 -2.23 -8.04
N GLU A 63 -29.40 -3.20 -7.61
CA GLU A 63 -29.00 -4.16 -6.57
C GLU A 63 -27.76 -4.97 -6.98
N GLU A 64 -27.71 -5.44 -8.23
CA GLU A 64 -26.57 -6.17 -8.77
C GLU A 64 -25.32 -5.27 -8.84
N ALA A 65 -25.49 -4.00 -9.22
CA ALA A 65 -24.41 -3.01 -9.23
C ALA A 65 -23.90 -2.66 -7.83
N GLU A 66 -24.77 -2.62 -6.81
CA GLU A 66 -24.38 -2.40 -5.41
C GLU A 66 -23.58 -3.57 -4.84
N ILE A 67 -23.93 -4.81 -5.20
CA ILE A 67 -23.13 -6.00 -4.84
C ILE A 67 -21.75 -5.91 -5.50
N ALA A 68 -21.70 -5.66 -6.81
CA ALA A 68 -20.44 -5.56 -7.54
C ALA A 68 -19.55 -4.42 -7.03
N HIS A 69 -20.15 -3.28 -6.67
CA HIS A 69 -19.47 -2.15 -6.06
C HIS A 69 -18.63 -2.57 -4.86
N SER A 70 -19.21 -3.32 -3.93
CA SER A 70 -18.55 -3.66 -2.67
C SER A 70 -17.23 -4.40 -2.89
N TYR A 71 -17.17 -5.26 -3.90
CA TYR A 71 -15.97 -6.03 -4.23
C TYR A 71 -15.00 -5.28 -5.13
N LEU A 72 -15.50 -4.62 -6.17
CA LEU A 72 -14.66 -3.93 -7.15
C LEU A 72 -14.00 -2.68 -6.57
N SER A 73 -14.73 -1.91 -5.76
CA SER A 73 -14.14 -0.77 -5.04
C SER A 73 -13.11 -1.23 -4.03
N LEU A 74 -13.43 -2.26 -3.25
CA LEU A 74 -12.52 -2.77 -2.24
C LEU A 74 -11.21 -3.26 -2.86
N PHE A 75 -11.30 -4.02 -3.96
CA PHE A 75 -10.14 -4.42 -4.73
C PHE A 75 -9.37 -3.20 -5.27
N SER A 76 -10.04 -2.23 -5.89
CA SER A 76 -9.39 -1.04 -6.45
C SER A 76 -8.64 -0.23 -5.40
N ASP A 77 -9.27 0.06 -4.26
CA ASP A 77 -8.71 0.91 -3.22
C ASP A 77 -7.54 0.24 -2.51
N THR A 78 -7.68 -1.04 -2.19
CA THR A 78 -6.59 -1.82 -1.58
C THR A 78 -5.42 -1.96 -2.54
N SER A 79 -5.64 -2.29 -3.82
CA SER A 79 -4.58 -2.38 -4.82
C SER A 79 -3.84 -1.05 -5.00
N ASN A 80 -4.58 0.06 -5.10
CA ASN A 80 -4.00 1.39 -5.20
C ASN A 80 -3.19 1.76 -3.96
N ASN A 81 -3.66 1.40 -2.76
CA ASN A 81 -2.91 1.63 -1.52
C ASN A 81 -1.60 0.83 -1.50
N ILE A 82 -1.67 -0.47 -1.81
CA ILE A 82 -0.50 -1.37 -1.85
C ILE A 82 0.53 -0.86 -2.86
N PHE A 83 0.13 -0.52 -4.08
CA PHE A 83 1.06 -0.01 -5.08
C PHE A 83 1.62 1.37 -4.75
N ARG A 84 0.80 2.26 -4.17
CA ARG A 84 1.28 3.59 -3.77
C ARG A 84 2.31 3.48 -2.65
N VAL A 85 2.03 2.68 -1.61
CA VAL A 85 2.94 2.56 -0.47
C VAL A 85 4.14 1.68 -0.82
N GLY A 86 3.89 0.45 -1.28
CA GLY A 86 4.94 -0.49 -1.67
C GLY A 86 5.81 0.03 -2.81
N GLY A 87 5.23 0.75 -3.77
CA GLY A 87 5.97 1.37 -4.87
C GLY A 87 6.95 2.46 -4.40
N GLU A 88 6.63 3.22 -3.34
CA GLU A 88 7.60 4.16 -2.76
C GLU A 88 8.74 3.41 -2.04
N HIS A 89 8.43 2.32 -1.32
CA HIS A 89 9.45 1.50 -0.67
C HIS A 89 10.39 0.82 -1.67
N LEU A 90 9.87 0.30 -2.79
CA LEU A 90 10.68 -0.34 -3.84
C LEU A 90 11.66 0.63 -4.53
N LYS A 91 11.44 1.94 -4.44
CA LYS A 91 12.35 2.96 -4.99
C LYS A 91 13.58 3.22 -4.11
N ILE A 92 13.56 2.76 -2.85
CA ILE A 92 14.69 2.96 -1.94
C ILE A 92 15.80 2.01 -2.36
N ASP A 93 16.95 2.57 -2.76
CA ASP A 93 18.12 1.80 -3.15
C ASP A 93 18.60 0.95 -1.97
N THR A 94 18.78 -0.34 -2.19
CA THR A 94 19.26 -1.28 -1.16
C THR A 94 20.66 -0.90 -0.66
N ALA A 95 21.47 -0.24 -1.51
CA ALA A 95 22.78 0.28 -1.14
C ALA A 95 22.72 1.35 -0.04
N TYR A 96 21.58 1.99 0.20
CA TYR A 96 21.39 2.92 1.31
C TYR A 96 21.40 2.24 2.67
N TYR A 97 21.09 0.95 2.72
CA TYR A 97 21.19 0.13 3.93
C TYR A 97 22.46 -0.70 3.95
N THR A 98 22.78 -1.39 2.83
CA THR A 98 23.87 -2.37 2.84
C THR A 98 25.25 -1.71 2.92
N LYS A 99 25.48 -0.55 2.28
CA LYS A 99 26.80 0.10 2.31
C LYS A 99 27.20 0.62 3.69
N PRO A 100 26.31 1.26 4.48
CA PRO A 100 26.62 1.57 5.87
C PRO A 100 26.84 0.31 6.73
N LEU A 101 26.06 -0.76 6.51
CA LEU A 101 26.20 -2.04 7.24
C LEU A 101 27.48 -2.82 6.88
N GLU A 102 28.09 -2.56 5.72
CA GLU A 102 29.39 -3.12 5.35
C GLU A 102 30.55 -2.51 6.16
N ILE A 103 30.35 -1.36 6.82
CA ILE A 103 31.39 -0.70 7.63
C ILE A 103 31.52 -1.43 8.98
N PRO A 104 32.70 -1.98 9.32
CA PRO A 104 32.89 -2.70 10.58
C PRO A 104 32.67 -1.82 11.80
N VAL A 105 31.95 -2.33 12.80
CA VAL A 105 31.73 -1.67 14.09
C VAL A 105 32.78 -2.13 15.09
N ASN A 106 33.84 -1.33 15.24
CA ASN A 106 34.92 -1.52 16.21
C ASN A 106 34.76 -0.55 17.39
N SER A 107 33.59 -0.53 18.01
CA SER A 107 33.30 0.28 19.20
C SER A 107 32.91 -0.62 20.37
N SER A 108 33.31 -0.25 21.59
CA SER A 108 32.82 -0.86 22.83
C SER A 108 31.60 -0.13 23.39
N GLU A 109 31.16 0.97 22.77
CA GLU A 109 30.00 1.73 23.23
C GLU A 109 28.71 0.98 22.90
N ILE A 110 27.97 0.62 23.94
CA ILE A 110 26.72 -0.16 23.83
C ILE A 110 25.72 0.52 22.89
N ALA A 111 25.58 1.85 22.96
CA ALA A 111 24.66 2.61 22.11
C ALA A 111 24.98 2.48 20.62
N VAL A 112 26.26 2.40 20.25
CA VAL A 112 26.70 2.21 18.86
C VAL A 112 26.36 0.81 18.38
N ILE A 113 26.59 -0.21 19.22
CA ILE A 113 26.28 -1.61 18.91
C ILE A 113 24.77 -1.80 18.75
N GLU A 114 23.97 -1.30 19.69
CA GLU A 114 22.51 -1.38 19.63
C GLU A 114 21.94 -0.58 18.45
N GLY A 115 22.57 0.55 18.09
CA GLY A 115 22.22 1.33 16.91
C GLY A 115 22.49 0.59 15.61
N HIS A 116 23.62 -0.11 15.51
CA HIS A 116 23.93 -0.98 14.37
C HIS A 116 22.90 -2.09 14.20
N GLU A 117 22.56 -2.80 15.28
CA GLU A 117 21.54 -3.85 15.22
C GLU A 117 20.15 -3.28 14.88
N SER A 118 19.80 -2.10 15.38
CA SER A 118 18.56 -1.41 15.02
C SER A 118 18.52 -1.04 13.54
N PHE A 119 19.64 -0.56 12.98
CA PHE A 119 19.73 -0.22 11.56
C PHE A 119 19.68 -1.47 10.66
N LYS A 120 20.30 -2.56 11.10
CA LYS A 120 20.17 -3.87 10.45
C LYS A 120 18.73 -4.36 10.48
N HIS A 121 18.03 -4.18 11.60
CA HIS A 121 16.62 -4.56 11.70
C HIS A 121 15.73 -3.72 10.76
N LEU A 122 15.99 -2.41 10.61
CA LEU A 122 15.31 -1.59 9.58
C LEU A 122 15.50 -2.16 8.17
N TRP A 123 16.71 -2.63 7.86
CA TRP A 123 16.98 -3.27 6.58
C TRP A 123 16.19 -4.57 6.40
N GLU A 124 16.11 -5.43 7.42
CA GLU A 124 15.31 -6.66 7.38
C GLU A 124 13.83 -6.36 7.12
N VAL A 125 13.27 -5.33 7.76
CA VAL A 125 11.88 -4.90 7.52
C VAL A 125 11.70 -4.40 6.08
N GLN A 126 12.64 -3.60 5.57
CA GLN A 126 12.62 -3.15 4.18
C GLN A 126 12.67 -4.32 3.18
N GLN A 127 13.46 -5.36 3.46
CA GLN A 127 13.49 -6.57 2.64
C GLN A 127 12.13 -7.29 2.61
N LYS A 128 11.48 -7.44 3.77
CA LYS A 128 10.13 -8.01 3.86
C LYS A 128 9.12 -7.17 3.06
N PHE A 129 9.21 -5.85 3.15
CA PHE A 129 8.36 -4.92 2.40
C PHE A 129 8.53 -5.08 0.88
N ASN A 130 9.78 -5.15 0.42
CA ASN A 130 10.12 -5.35 -0.98
C ASN A 130 9.58 -6.68 -1.49
N GLN A 131 9.75 -7.75 -0.70
CA GLN A 131 9.26 -9.08 -1.05
C GLN A 131 7.73 -9.09 -1.16
N LEU A 132 7.02 -8.58 -0.15
CA LEU A 132 5.56 -8.47 -0.12
C LEU A 132 5.02 -7.73 -1.34
N THR A 133 5.64 -6.59 -1.68
CA THR A 133 5.20 -5.77 -2.82
C THR A 133 5.46 -6.47 -4.15
N ASN A 134 6.61 -7.12 -4.31
CA ASN A 134 6.94 -7.87 -5.53
C ASN A 134 6.06 -9.12 -5.70
N ASP A 135 5.75 -9.82 -4.61
CA ASP A 135 4.77 -10.92 -4.61
C ASP A 135 3.40 -10.42 -5.05
N TYR A 136 2.98 -9.27 -4.52
CA TYR A 136 1.72 -8.65 -4.89
C TYR A 136 1.67 -8.22 -6.37
N HIS A 137 2.76 -7.64 -6.91
CA HIS A 137 2.85 -7.32 -8.33
C HIS A 137 2.61 -8.56 -9.20
N ARG A 138 3.30 -9.66 -8.91
CA ARG A 138 3.12 -10.94 -9.64
C ARG A 138 1.68 -11.45 -9.53
N TYR A 139 1.12 -11.40 -8.33
CA TYR A 139 -0.24 -11.82 -8.08
C TYR A 139 -1.25 -10.97 -8.87
N HIS A 140 -1.11 -9.65 -8.84
CA HIS A 140 -1.95 -8.70 -9.55
C HIS A 140 -1.83 -8.85 -11.08
N ASP A 141 -0.64 -9.11 -11.63
CA ASP A 141 -0.47 -9.39 -13.05
C ASP A 141 -1.23 -10.66 -13.47
N GLY A 142 -1.22 -11.70 -12.63
CA GLY A 142 -2.07 -12.88 -12.82
C GLY A 142 -3.57 -12.56 -12.76
N LEU A 143 -4.00 -11.62 -11.91
CA LEU A 143 -5.38 -11.14 -11.87
C LEU A 143 -5.77 -10.40 -13.16
N LEU A 144 -4.88 -9.57 -13.71
CA LEU A 144 -5.14 -8.87 -14.97
C LEU A 144 -5.33 -9.83 -16.15
N GLN A 145 -4.65 -10.98 -16.14
CA GLN A 145 -4.83 -12.03 -17.14
C GLN A 145 -6.15 -12.79 -16.96
N ARG A 146 -6.53 -13.09 -15.71
CA ARG A 146 -7.78 -13.80 -15.39
C ARG A 146 -9.01 -12.91 -15.53
N GLU A 147 -8.86 -11.61 -15.30
CA GLU A 147 -9.88 -10.55 -15.33
C GLU A 147 -11.01 -10.70 -14.30
N GLN A 148 -11.31 -11.91 -13.81
CA GLN A 148 -12.37 -12.15 -12.85
C GLN A 148 -11.85 -12.11 -11.41
N LEU A 149 -12.46 -11.28 -10.56
CA LEU A 149 -12.27 -11.32 -9.11
C LEU A 149 -13.15 -12.40 -8.46
N ARG A 150 -12.63 -12.94 -7.36
CA ARG A 150 -13.27 -13.88 -6.45
C ARG A 150 -13.03 -13.42 -5.01
N GLN A 151 -13.81 -13.94 -4.07
CA GLN A 151 -13.69 -13.57 -2.65
C GLN A 151 -12.26 -13.73 -2.12
N LYS A 152 -11.58 -14.84 -2.48
CA LYS A 152 -10.18 -15.07 -2.09
C LYS A 152 -9.22 -13.95 -2.50
N ASP A 153 -9.53 -13.22 -3.58
CA ASP A 153 -8.68 -12.13 -4.08
C ASP A 153 -8.89 -10.86 -3.26
N ILE A 154 -10.11 -10.67 -2.78
CA ILE A 154 -10.46 -9.62 -1.82
C ILE A 154 -9.79 -9.88 -0.49
N ASP A 155 -9.91 -11.11 0.02
CA ASP A 155 -9.30 -11.51 1.29
C ASP A 155 -7.77 -11.37 1.24
N HIS A 156 -7.16 -11.79 0.12
CA HIS A 156 -5.73 -11.60 -0.10
C HIS A 156 -5.33 -10.12 -0.10
N ASN A 157 -6.03 -9.26 -0.83
CA ASN A 157 -5.74 -7.83 -0.84
C ASN A 157 -5.81 -7.20 0.58
N ILE A 158 -6.81 -7.58 1.38
CA ILE A 158 -6.95 -7.08 2.76
C ILE A 158 -5.76 -7.54 3.62
N ASP A 159 -5.34 -8.81 3.48
CA ASP A 159 -4.18 -9.34 4.20
C ASP A 159 -2.90 -8.59 3.81
N ILE A 160 -2.67 -8.33 2.53
CA ILE A 160 -1.51 -7.55 2.08
C ILE A 160 -1.55 -6.12 2.62
N VAL A 161 -2.70 -5.44 2.63
CA VAL A 161 -2.83 -4.10 3.26
C VAL A 161 -2.51 -4.14 4.75
N ASN A 162 -2.94 -5.19 5.46
CA ASN A 162 -2.60 -5.36 6.86
C ASN A 162 -1.08 -5.47 7.06
N TRP A 163 -0.40 -6.31 6.27
CA TRP A 163 1.05 -6.44 6.32
C TRP A 163 1.81 -5.17 5.95
N VAL A 164 1.33 -4.42 4.95
CA VAL A 164 1.86 -3.09 4.61
C VAL A 164 1.83 -2.17 5.83
N ASN A 165 0.71 -2.10 6.55
CA ASN A 165 0.59 -1.26 7.75
C ASN A 165 1.47 -1.77 8.91
N LEU A 166 1.57 -3.09 9.10
CA LEU A 166 2.41 -3.69 10.15
C LEU A 166 3.90 -3.40 9.91
N TYR A 167 4.40 -3.53 8.68
CA TYR A 167 5.79 -3.19 8.38
C TYR A 167 6.07 -1.68 8.45
N GLN A 168 5.10 -0.84 8.10
CA GLN A 168 5.20 0.61 8.33
C GLN A 168 5.29 0.93 9.83
N TYR A 169 4.47 0.26 10.64
CA TYR A 169 4.51 0.39 12.08
C TYR A 169 5.87 -0.05 12.63
N GLU A 170 6.35 -1.25 12.29
CA GLU A 170 7.65 -1.76 12.72
C GLU A 170 8.79 -0.80 12.35
N THR A 171 8.80 -0.30 11.11
CA THR A 171 9.77 0.71 10.65
C THR A 171 9.71 1.98 11.50
N LEU A 172 8.52 2.55 11.71
CA LEU A 172 8.35 3.80 12.46
C LEU A 172 8.67 3.63 13.94
N SER A 173 8.30 2.49 14.55
CA SER A 173 8.62 2.17 15.95
C SER A 173 10.13 2.08 16.14
N ILE A 174 10.87 1.43 15.24
CA ILE A 174 12.35 1.42 15.32
C ILE A 174 12.91 2.84 15.22
N LEU A 175 12.43 3.65 14.25
CA LEU A 175 12.92 5.01 14.04
C LEU A 175 12.62 5.96 15.21
N VAL A 176 11.51 5.74 15.93
CA VAL A 176 11.10 6.54 17.09
C VAL A 176 11.78 6.03 18.37
N ASP A 177 11.64 4.74 18.68
CA ASP A 177 12.04 4.16 19.95
C ASP A 177 13.54 3.92 20.06
N GLN A 178 14.23 3.70 18.92
CA GLN A 178 15.67 3.47 18.86
C GLN A 178 16.42 4.69 18.30
N ASN A 179 15.79 5.86 18.21
CA ASN A 179 16.36 7.04 17.53
C ASN A 179 17.74 7.43 18.05
N ASP A 180 17.91 7.49 19.38
CA ASP A 180 19.16 7.91 20.00
C ASP A 180 20.30 6.91 19.75
N ARG A 181 19.99 5.60 19.74
CA ARG A 181 20.95 4.54 19.41
C ARG A 181 21.34 4.59 17.93
N LEU A 182 20.36 4.77 17.05
CA LEU A 182 20.61 4.95 15.61
C LEU A 182 21.52 6.16 15.36
N ARG A 183 21.29 7.27 16.06
CA ARG A 183 22.18 8.45 16.01
C ARG A 183 23.59 8.13 16.48
N ALA A 184 23.75 7.46 17.63
CA ALA A 184 25.06 7.07 18.12
C ALA A 184 25.82 6.21 17.10
N TYR A 185 25.15 5.26 16.46
CA TYR A 185 25.74 4.46 15.39
C TYR A 185 26.13 5.31 14.17
N PHE A 186 25.29 6.24 13.73
CA PHE A 186 25.60 7.10 12.58
C PHE A 186 26.73 8.08 12.87
N ASP A 187 26.75 8.68 14.07
CA ASP A 187 27.85 9.51 14.53
C ASP A 187 29.17 8.71 14.57
N TYR A 188 29.12 7.45 15.02
CA TYR A 188 30.27 6.54 14.93
C TYR A 188 30.71 6.32 13.49
N LEU A 189 29.79 6.04 12.56
CA LEU A 189 30.13 5.86 11.15
C LEU A 189 30.89 7.08 10.61
N GLU A 190 30.47 8.31 10.94
CA GLU A 190 31.14 9.54 10.49
C GLU A 190 32.61 9.65 10.89
N THR A 191 33.03 8.96 11.96
CA THR A 191 34.42 8.91 12.42
C THR A 191 35.30 7.92 11.63
N THR A 192 34.68 6.98 10.92
CA THR A 192 35.39 5.95 10.14
C THR A 192 35.97 6.51 8.84
N LYS A 193 37.02 5.89 8.32
CA LYS A 193 37.58 6.29 7.02
C LYS A 193 36.65 5.90 5.87
N GLU A 194 35.97 4.78 6.05
CA GLU A 194 35.04 4.14 5.12
C GLU A 194 33.80 4.99 4.85
N TRP A 195 33.36 5.82 5.82
CA TRP A 195 32.27 6.79 5.61
C TRP A 195 32.49 7.71 4.42
N ARG A 196 33.75 8.08 4.14
CA ARG A 196 34.09 8.95 3.00
C ARG A 196 33.90 8.24 1.66
N ASN A 197 33.86 6.91 1.65
CA ASN A 197 33.63 6.09 0.46
C ASN A 197 32.13 5.94 0.16
N LEU A 198 31.25 6.26 1.11
CA LEU A 198 29.81 6.33 0.84
C LEU A 198 29.50 7.50 -0.09
N SER A 199 28.57 7.28 -1.01
CA SER A 199 28.04 8.33 -1.86
C SER A 199 27.37 9.43 -1.03
N ARG A 200 27.17 10.61 -1.64
CA ARG A 200 26.45 11.72 -0.98
C ARG A 200 25.02 11.32 -0.59
N ASP A 201 24.35 10.55 -1.43
CA ASP A 201 22.97 10.15 -1.20
C ASP A 201 22.87 9.10 -0.08
N GLN A 202 23.81 8.14 -0.02
CA GLN A 202 23.91 7.20 1.11
C GLN A 202 24.11 7.91 2.45
N ARG A 203 25.02 8.89 2.51
CA ARG A 203 25.24 9.68 3.74
C ARG A 203 24.03 10.54 4.12
N THR A 204 23.36 11.10 3.12
CA THR A 204 22.13 11.89 3.30
C THR A 204 20.99 11.01 3.82
N PHE A 205 20.88 9.78 3.31
CA PHE A 205 19.91 8.80 3.80
C PHE A 205 20.17 8.47 5.27
N VAL A 206 21.38 8.00 5.60
CA VAL A 206 21.76 7.60 6.97
C VAL A 206 21.51 8.71 7.98
N THR A 207 22.00 9.92 7.71
CA THR A 207 21.77 11.07 8.62
C THR A 207 20.34 11.60 8.57
N GLY A 208 19.60 11.34 7.49
CA GLY A 208 18.25 11.83 7.26
C GLY A 208 17.18 11.02 7.99
N ILE A 209 17.35 9.70 8.11
CA ILE A 209 16.33 8.80 8.65
C ILE A 209 16.07 8.99 10.16
N THR A 210 16.95 9.66 10.90
CA THR A 210 16.75 9.97 12.33
C THR A 210 16.26 11.40 12.58
N LYS A 211 15.98 12.17 11.52
CA LYS A 211 15.46 13.55 11.61
C LYS A 211 13.95 13.58 11.74
N ASN A 212 13.40 14.64 12.33
CA ASN A 212 11.95 14.88 12.46
C ASN A 212 11.17 13.80 13.23
N VAL A 213 11.72 13.33 14.36
CA VAL A 213 11.10 12.31 15.23
C VAL A 213 9.64 12.63 15.58
N ALA A 214 9.31 13.90 15.84
CA ALA A 214 7.94 14.32 16.13
C ALA A 214 6.94 13.95 15.00
N LYS A 215 7.35 14.14 13.73
CA LYS A 215 6.54 13.76 12.57
C LYS A 215 6.45 12.24 12.41
N MET A 216 7.53 11.52 12.71
CA MET A 216 7.50 10.04 12.72
C MET A 216 6.53 9.52 13.78
N GLN A 217 6.51 10.13 14.96
CA GLN A 217 5.60 9.75 16.03
C GLN A 217 4.13 10.09 15.70
N GLU A 218 3.88 11.22 15.04
CA GLU A 218 2.55 11.55 14.51
C GLU A 218 2.10 10.50 13.48
N ASN A 219 2.98 10.17 12.52
CA ASN A 219 2.70 9.14 11.52
C ASN A 219 2.43 7.77 12.16
N LEU A 220 3.23 7.37 13.15
CA LEU A 220 3.06 6.11 13.89
C LEU A 220 1.68 6.04 14.55
N ARG A 221 1.27 7.12 15.24
CA ARG A 221 -0.08 7.21 15.84
C ARG A 221 -1.19 7.19 14.79
N SER A 222 -0.95 7.78 13.63
CA SER A 222 -1.94 7.84 12.54
C SER A 222 -2.25 6.47 11.93
N LEU A 223 -1.35 5.49 12.05
CA LEU A 223 -1.61 4.11 11.64
C LEU A 223 -2.74 3.49 12.46
N ASN A 224 -2.93 3.93 13.71
CA ASN A 224 -4.02 3.52 14.59
C ASN A 224 -4.16 1.99 14.66
N LEU A 225 -3.02 1.31 14.85
CA LEU A 225 -2.96 -0.14 15.03
C LEU A 225 -3.30 -0.52 16.47
N ILE A 226 -3.88 -1.71 16.63
CA ILE A 226 -4.12 -2.32 17.93
C ILE A 226 -2.84 -3.03 18.33
N GLU A 227 -2.12 -2.50 19.31
CA GLU A 227 -0.87 -3.07 19.81
C GLU A 227 -1.12 -4.27 20.74
N SER A 228 -0.27 -5.29 20.65
CA SER A 228 -0.27 -6.42 21.56
C SER A 228 1.14 -6.96 21.76
N ASN A 229 1.45 -7.41 22.98
CA ASN A 229 2.73 -8.07 23.27
C ASN A 229 2.84 -9.46 22.61
N ASP A 230 1.72 -10.00 22.12
CA ASP A 230 1.67 -11.22 21.32
C ASP A 230 1.58 -10.84 19.82
N PRO A 231 2.64 -11.13 19.03
CA PRO A 231 2.67 -10.77 17.61
C PRO A 231 1.54 -11.40 16.80
N GLU A 232 1.18 -12.65 17.06
CA GLU A 232 0.11 -13.33 16.32
C GLU A 232 -1.25 -12.67 16.61
N LYS A 233 -1.46 -12.33 17.88
CA LYS A 233 -2.65 -11.60 18.30
C LYS A 233 -2.70 -10.19 17.70
N MET A 234 -1.58 -9.48 17.65
CA MET A 234 -1.48 -8.16 17.02
C MET A 234 -1.86 -8.23 15.53
N ILE A 235 -1.33 -9.22 14.80
CA ILE A 235 -1.65 -9.44 13.39
C ILE A 235 -3.16 -9.69 13.22
N ALA A 236 -3.74 -10.60 14.00
CA ALA A 236 -5.15 -10.96 13.90
C ALA A 236 -6.09 -9.79 14.22
N LEU A 237 -5.81 -9.03 15.28
CA LEU A 237 -6.62 -7.87 15.68
C LEU A 237 -6.60 -6.78 14.60
N ASN A 238 -5.43 -6.50 14.03
CA ASN A 238 -5.30 -5.49 12.98
C ASN A 238 -5.91 -5.94 11.65
N LEU A 239 -5.89 -7.24 11.35
CA LEU A 239 -6.60 -7.79 10.19
C LEU A 239 -8.11 -7.60 10.32
N GLU A 240 -8.69 -7.92 11.48
CA GLU A 240 -10.12 -7.72 11.73
C GLU A 240 -10.51 -6.23 11.72
N LYS A 241 -9.66 -5.37 12.29
CA LYS A 241 -9.83 -3.92 12.19
C LYS A 241 -9.80 -3.44 10.74
N ALA A 242 -8.84 -3.89 9.93
CA ALA A 242 -8.72 -3.53 8.52
C ALA A 242 -9.97 -3.94 7.73
N LYS A 243 -10.50 -5.16 7.95
CA LYS A 243 -11.76 -5.62 7.35
C LYS A 243 -12.93 -4.69 7.70
N SER A 244 -13.05 -4.31 8.96
CA SER A 244 -14.10 -3.41 9.44
C SER A 244 -13.99 -2.00 8.82
N ASP A 245 -12.80 -1.40 8.90
CA ASP A 245 -12.54 -0.04 8.41
C ASP A 245 -12.76 0.06 6.89
N LEU A 246 -12.29 -0.94 6.14
CA LEU A 246 -12.51 -1.02 4.70
C LEU A 246 -14.00 -1.16 4.37
N ARG A 247 -14.73 -2.02 5.07
CA ARG A 247 -16.19 -2.16 4.88
C ARG A 247 -16.93 -0.86 5.13
N ILE A 248 -16.58 -0.13 6.20
CA ILE A 248 -17.14 1.20 6.49
C ILE A 248 -16.80 2.19 5.37
N GLY A 249 -15.57 2.17 4.87
CA GLY A 249 -15.14 3.00 3.75
C GLY A 249 -15.96 2.75 2.48
N ILE A 250 -16.17 1.49 2.13
CA ILE A 250 -16.99 1.08 0.99
C ILE A 250 -18.44 1.54 1.14
N GLU A 251 -19.05 1.39 2.31
CA GLU A 251 -20.42 1.87 2.53
C GLU A 251 -20.54 3.39 2.31
N LYS A 252 -19.54 4.17 2.74
CA LYS A 252 -19.51 5.63 2.50
C LYS A 252 -19.40 5.98 1.01
N GLN A 253 -18.76 5.13 0.20
CA GLN A 253 -18.62 5.37 -1.24
C GLN A 253 -19.94 5.30 -2.01
N LYS A 254 -20.95 4.60 -1.48
CA LYS A 254 -22.28 4.49 -2.12
C LYS A 254 -22.90 5.84 -2.46
N ALA A 255 -22.60 6.88 -1.67
CA ALA A 255 -23.06 8.25 -1.90
C ALA A 255 -22.50 8.88 -3.21
N TYR A 256 -21.43 8.31 -3.77
CA TYR A 256 -20.73 8.81 -4.96
C TYR A 256 -20.89 7.90 -6.18
N ILE A 257 -21.73 6.85 -6.09
CA ILE A 257 -22.01 5.95 -7.20
C ILE A 257 -23.03 6.59 -8.16
N ARG A 258 -22.74 6.54 -9.45
CA ARG A 258 -23.68 6.89 -10.52
C ARG A 258 -24.39 5.64 -11.00
N TYR A 259 -25.60 5.44 -10.52
CA TYR A 259 -26.40 4.30 -10.94
C TYR A 259 -26.86 4.40 -12.41
N PRO A 260 -27.11 3.25 -13.04
CA PRO A 260 -27.96 3.18 -14.23
C PRO A 260 -29.27 3.92 -14.00
N LYS A 261 -29.81 4.57 -15.03
CA LYS A 261 -31.13 5.19 -14.97
C LYS A 261 -32.14 4.16 -15.43
#